data_AF-A0A8H6M787-F1
#
_entry.id   AF-A0A8H6M787-F1
#
_cell.length_a   1.000
_cell.length_b   1.000
_cell.length_c   1.000
_cell.angle_alpha   90.00
_cell.angle_beta   90.00
_cell.angle_gamma   90.00
#
_symmetry.space_group_name_H-M   'P 1'
#
loop_
_entity.id
_entity.type
_entity.pdbx_description
1 polymer ?
#
loop_
_entity_poly.entity_id
_entity_poly.type
_entity_poly.pdbx_seq_one_letter_code
_entity_poly.pdbx_strand_id
1 'polypeptide(L)'
;MSGTIHRGIMPLLLRWAEAVGPTVAQNTRICVVGGLYLQARDIRPTPDVDLFVEYHKDFDRFRHRDLIAAGDSRFTVSTESRCGVTYRENPTDDVVTYDIVDELVTLYKPEGVPLAKVVANGVLPLPTDTEVIIMKLFSAADRLKSRRLKAVRDLDDAMKLLNLMDKEGGSINYATEGDRAMAGLAFESFYSKYAEFKKALPEDDPAAFLWTEEEWKLYIKTDQGGTITYKNDAEKKMVEMAFNAFYPRFKEAEEALGKTIMSEEDWKAYLQLN
;
A
#
# COMPACT_ATOMS: atom_id res chain seq x y z
N MET A 1 8.96 -9.32 -19.40
CA MET A 1 8.57 -9.64 -18.00
C MET A 1 9.01 -11.06 -17.69
N SER A 2 9.70 -11.30 -16.56
CA SER A 2 10.17 -12.67 -16.23
C SER A 2 8.95 -13.57 -16.02
N GLY A 3 8.80 -14.60 -16.86
CA GLY A 3 7.67 -15.53 -16.77
C GLY A 3 7.57 -16.25 -15.41
N THR A 4 8.62 -16.21 -14.59
CA THR A 4 8.73 -16.88 -13.30
C THR A 4 7.82 -16.29 -12.22
N ILE A 5 7.65 -14.96 -12.13
CA ILE A 5 6.81 -14.34 -11.09
C ILE A 5 5.34 -14.73 -11.26
N HIS A 6 4.86 -14.78 -12.51
CA HIS A 6 3.48 -15.19 -12.81
C HIS A 6 3.24 -16.70 -12.68
N ARG A 7 4.29 -17.53 -12.71
CA ARG A 7 4.15 -18.99 -12.66
C ARG A 7 3.81 -19.51 -11.27
N GLY A 8 4.32 -18.88 -10.21
CA GLY A 8 4.13 -19.37 -8.84
C GLY A 8 2.87 -18.88 -8.13
N ILE A 9 2.29 -17.76 -8.59
CA ILE A 9 1.15 -17.15 -7.90
C ILE A 9 -0.11 -18.02 -7.94
N MET A 10 -0.46 -18.60 -9.10
CA MET A 10 -1.64 -19.47 -9.18
C MET A 10 -1.47 -20.79 -8.42
N PRO A 11 -0.33 -21.51 -8.51
CA PRO A 11 -0.04 -22.63 -7.62
C PRO A 11 -0.14 -22.27 -6.13
N LEU A 12 0.34 -21.09 -5.73
CA LEU A 12 0.22 -20.61 -4.36
C LEU A 12 -1.25 -20.46 -3.95
N LEU A 13 -2.05 -19.77 -4.77
CA LEU A 13 -3.47 -19.51 -4.48
C LEU A 13 -4.31 -20.80 -4.48
N LEU A 14 -4.02 -21.73 -5.39
CA LEU A 14 -4.62 -23.07 -5.42
C LEU A 14 -4.33 -23.81 -4.12
N ARG A 15 -3.04 -23.90 -3.75
CA ARG A 15 -2.60 -24.58 -2.53
C ARG A 15 -3.18 -23.94 -1.28
N TRP A 16 -3.28 -22.61 -1.29
CA TRP A 16 -3.89 -21.87 -0.22
C TRP A 16 -5.37 -22.23 -0.07
N ALA A 17 -6.13 -22.23 -1.17
CA ALA A 17 -7.55 -22.59 -1.15
C ALA A 17 -7.79 -24.02 -0.64
N GLU A 18 -6.95 -24.97 -1.04
CA GLU A 18 -6.96 -26.35 -0.54
C GLU A 18 -6.72 -26.40 0.97
N ALA A 19 -5.71 -25.67 1.44
CA ALA A 19 -5.30 -25.67 2.85
C ALA A 19 -6.36 -25.08 3.80
N VAL A 20 -7.05 -24.01 3.38
CA VAL A 20 -8.05 -23.35 4.23
C VAL A 20 -9.44 -23.97 4.08
N GLY A 21 -9.66 -24.76 3.04
CA GLY A 21 -10.93 -25.40 2.73
C GLY A 21 -11.96 -24.44 2.09
N PRO A 22 -13.05 -25.00 1.54
CA PRO A 22 -13.98 -24.27 0.68
C PRO A 22 -14.69 -23.11 1.39
N THR A 23 -15.10 -23.29 2.65
CA THR A 23 -15.82 -22.25 3.41
C THR A 23 -14.93 -21.04 3.67
N VAL A 24 -13.67 -21.25 4.05
CA VAL A 24 -12.74 -20.14 4.29
C VAL A 24 -12.38 -19.49 2.96
N ALA A 25 -12.06 -20.27 1.93
CA ALA A 25 -11.73 -19.74 0.60
C ALA A 25 -12.86 -18.90 -0.03
N GLN A 26 -14.13 -19.18 0.26
CA GLN A 26 -15.27 -18.37 -0.20
C GLN A 26 -15.38 -17.01 0.50
N ASN A 27 -14.86 -16.89 1.72
CA ASN A 27 -14.97 -15.69 2.54
C ASN A 27 -13.66 -14.89 2.62
N THR A 28 -12.52 -15.49 2.29
CA THR A 28 -11.22 -14.82 2.23
C THR A 28 -11.11 -14.03 0.93
N ARG A 29 -11.13 -12.70 1.00
CA ARG A 29 -10.86 -11.83 -0.16
C ARG A 29 -9.37 -11.59 -0.28
N ILE A 30 -8.87 -11.72 -1.51
CA ILE A 30 -7.45 -11.54 -1.84
C ILE A 30 -7.27 -10.49 -2.93
N CYS A 31 -6.13 -9.80 -2.91
CA CYS A 31 -5.75 -8.82 -3.92
C CYS A 31 -4.23 -8.84 -4.11
N VAL A 32 -3.74 -8.78 -5.35
CA VAL A 32 -2.31 -8.71 -5.67
C VAL A 32 -1.89 -7.25 -5.68
N VAL A 33 -1.19 -6.82 -4.64
CA VAL A 33 -0.86 -5.42 -4.39
C VAL A 33 0.63 -5.15 -4.59
N GLY A 34 1.06 -3.93 -4.31
CA GLY A 34 2.48 -3.59 -4.22
C GLY A 34 3.20 -3.56 -5.57
N GLY A 35 4.43 -4.07 -5.59
CA GLY A 35 5.33 -3.93 -6.74
C GLY A 35 4.85 -4.63 -8.01
N LEU A 36 4.13 -5.75 -7.89
CA LEU A 36 3.71 -6.54 -9.05
C LEU A 36 2.65 -5.80 -9.87
N TYR A 37 1.78 -5.03 -9.21
CA TYR A 37 0.84 -4.15 -9.88
C TYR A 37 1.55 -3.09 -10.73
N LEU A 38 2.56 -2.43 -10.13
CA LEU A 38 3.36 -1.41 -10.83
C LEU A 38 4.11 -2.00 -12.03
N GLN A 39 4.60 -3.23 -11.91
CA GLN A 39 5.21 -3.94 -13.03
C GLN A 39 4.19 -4.21 -14.15
N ALA A 40 2.96 -4.59 -13.81
CA ALA A 40 1.90 -4.81 -14.79
C ALA A 40 1.49 -3.51 -15.53
N ARG A 41 1.69 -2.34 -14.91
CA ARG A 41 1.50 -1.01 -15.51
C ARG A 41 2.79 -0.45 -16.16
N ASP A 42 3.83 -1.26 -16.31
CA ASP A 42 5.14 -0.87 -16.88
C ASP A 42 5.82 0.32 -16.17
N ILE A 43 5.59 0.45 -14.85
CA ILE A 43 6.14 1.54 -14.04
C ILE A 43 7.53 1.18 -13.50
N ARG A 44 7.69 -0.04 -12.97
CA ARG A 44 9.00 -0.58 -12.53
C ARG A 44 8.96 -2.09 -12.34
N PRO A 45 10.10 -2.79 -12.41
CA PRO A 45 10.17 -4.18 -12.02
C PRO A 45 10.02 -4.36 -10.51
N THR A 46 9.64 -5.57 -10.10
CA THR A 46 9.68 -6.01 -8.70
C THR A 46 10.15 -7.48 -8.63
N PRO A 47 10.94 -7.86 -7.61
CA PRO A 47 11.38 -9.26 -7.43
C PRO A 47 10.39 -10.11 -6.60
N ASP A 48 9.42 -9.47 -5.95
CA ASP A 48 8.52 -10.03 -4.94
C ASP A 48 7.05 -9.82 -5.29
N VAL A 49 6.18 -10.53 -4.58
CA VAL A 49 4.72 -10.49 -4.76
C VAL A 49 4.06 -10.20 -3.41
N ASP A 50 3.38 -9.07 -3.30
CA ASP A 50 2.55 -8.77 -2.14
C ASP A 50 1.11 -9.27 -2.37
N LEU A 51 0.64 -10.18 -1.54
CA LEU A 51 -0.73 -10.68 -1.53
C LEU A 51 -1.47 -10.10 -0.34
N PHE A 52 -2.33 -9.11 -0.60
CA PHE A 52 -3.26 -8.61 0.39
C PHE A 52 -4.33 -9.65 0.66
N VAL A 53 -4.63 -9.84 1.94
CA VAL A 53 -5.78 -10.60 2.40
C VAL A 53 -6.57 -9.78 3.39
N GLU A 54 -7.89 -9.78 3.19
CA GLU A 54 -8.82 -9.20 4.16
C GLU A 54 -8.68 -9.91 5.51
N TYR A 55 -8.33 -9.13 6.53
CA TYR A 55 -8.20 -9.66 7.88
C TYR A 55 -9.56 -10.15 8.39
N HIS A 56 -9.61 -11.42 8.78
CA HIS A 56 -10.72 -11.99 9.53
C HIS A 56 -10.20 -12.41 10.90
N LYS A 57 -11.03 -12.38 11.94
CA LYS A 57 -10.65 -12.81 13.31
C LYS A 57 -10.11 -14.25 13.38
N ASP A 58 -10.43 -15.06 12.38
CA ASP A 58 -10.02 -16.47 12.26
C ASP A 58 -8.84 -16.64 11.28
N PHE A 59 -8.34 -15.54 10.71
CA PHE A 59 -7.26 -15.54 9.74
C PHE A 59 -5.91 -15.31 10.44
N ASP A 60 -5.07 -16.34 10.41
CA ASP A 60 -3.70 -16.29 10.92
C ASP A 60 -2.72 -16.47 9.76
N ARG A 61 -2.05 -15.37 9.39
CA ARG A 61 -1.07 -15.34 8.30
C ARG A 61 0.09 -16.31 8.51
N PHE A 62 0.53 -16.53 9.75
CA PHE A 62 1.62 -17.46 10.05
C PHE A 62 1.17 -18.90 9.81
N ARG A 63 -0.01 -19.27 10.34
CA ARG A 63 -0.60 -20.58 10.09
C ARG A 63 -0.82 -20.83 8.61
N HIS A 64 -1.32 -19.84 7.86
CA HIS A 64 -1.62 -20.00 6.43
C HIS A 64 -0.35 -20.20 5.61
N ARG A 65 0.70 -19.43 5.88
CA ARG A 65 2.03 -19.61 5.30
C ARG A 65 2.56 -21.03 5.53
N ASP A 66 2.46 -21.53 6.76
CA ASP A 66 2.97 -22.85 7.12
C ASP A 66 2.18 -23.98 6.42
N LEU A 67 0.86 -23.82 6.29
CA LEU A 67 0.01 -24.77 5.54
C LEU A 67 0.33 -24.82 4.04
N ILE A 68 0.69 -23.68 3.44
CA ILE A 68 1.14 -23.62 2.04
C ILE A 68 2.45 -24.40 1.88
N ALA A 69 3.45 -24.09 2.70
CA ALA A 69 4.79 -24.71 2.62
C ALA A 69 4.77 -26.22 2.93
N ALA A 70 3.94 -26.67 3.87
CA ALA A 70 3.82 -28.10 4.20
C ALA A 70 3.18 -28.93 3.09
N GLY A 71 2.47 -28.28 2.17
CA GLY A 71 1.64 -28.94 1.16
C GLY A 71 2.28 -29.11 -0.20
N ASP A 72 3.33 -28.37 -0.50
CA ASP A 72 4.02 -28.37 -1.78
C ASP A 72 5.48 -27.97 -1.57
N SER A 73 6.40 -28.88 -1.88
CA SER A 73 7.83 -28.72 -1.64
C SER A 73 8.49 -27.60 -2.45
N ARG A 74 7.78 -27.05 -3.46
CA ARG A 74 8.23 -25.85 -4.18
C ARG A 74 8.09 -24.58 -3.34
N PHE A 75 7.27 -24.61 -2.29
CA PHE A 75 7.12 -23.50 -1.36
C PHE A 75 7.91 -23.75 -0.08
N THR A 76 8.65 -22.74 0.36
CA THR A 76 9.33 -22.76 1.66
C THR A 76 8.95 -21.54 2.47
N VAL A 77 8.89 -21.67 3.80
CA VAL A 77 8.68 -20.51 4.68
C VAL A 77 9.80 -19.52 4.46
N SER A 78 9.45 -18.27 4.14
CA SER A 78 10.44 -17.22 3.94
C SER A 78 11.04 -16.79 5.28
N THR A 79 12.37 -16.67 5.31
CA THR A 79 13.10 -16.17 6.49
C THR A 79 13.20 -14.65 6.51
N GLU A 80 12.93 -13.98 5.38
CA GLU A 80 13.04 -12.52 5.24
C GLU A 80 11.69 -11.83 5.48
N SER A 81 10.61 -12.41 4.99
CA SER A 81 9.26 -11.92 5.21
C SER A 81 8.66 -12.56 6.45
N ARG A 82 8.15 -11.76 7.40
CA ARG A 82 7.54 -12.30 8.62
C ARG A 82 6.39 -13.27 8.31
N CYS A 83 5.62 -13.03 7.26
CA CYS A 83 4.38 -13.74 6.96
C CYS A 83 4.30 -14.27 5.52
N GLY A 84 5.42 -14.61 4.88
CA GLY A 84 5.45 -15.00 3.46
C GLY A 84 6.11 -16.35 3.18
N VAL A 85 5.94 -16.83 1.96
CA VAL A 85 6.63 -18.04 1.44
C VAL A 85 7.55 -17.64 0.30
N THR A 86 8.60 -18.41 0.07
CA THR A 86 9.34 -18.36 -1.19
C THR A 86 8.91 -19.53 -2.08
N TYR A 87 8.99 -19.33 -3.39
CA TYR A 87 8.65 -20.33 -4.39
C TYR A 87 9.80 -20.54 -5.36
N ARG A 88 10.02 -21.79 -5.73
CA ARG A 88 10.93 -22.17 -6.80
C ARG A 88 10.39 -23.42 -7.51
N GLU A 89 10.18 -23.34 -8.82
CA GLU A 89 9.65 -24.47 -9.60
C GLU A 89 10.71 -25.57 -9.79
N ASN A 90 11.91 -25.20 -10.26
CA ASN A 90 13.05 -26.10 -10.39
C ASN A 90 14.25 -25.62 -9.56
N PRO A 91 15.13 -26.50 -9.05
CA PRO A 91 16.27 -26.09 -8.23
C PRO A 91 17.18 -25.00 -8.83
N THR A 92 17.22 -24.87 -10.15
CA THR A 92 18.00 -23.86 -10.90
C THR A 92 17.26 -22.54 -11.14
N ASP A 93 15.97 -22.48 -10.86
CA ASP A 93 15.15 -21.28 -11.10
C ASP A 93 15.40 -20.22 -10.02
N ASP A 94 15.14 -18.96 -10.37
CA ASP A 94 15.13 -17.86 -9.43
C ASP A 94 14.08 -18.06 -8.33
N VAL A 95 14.41 -17.61 -7.12
CA VAL A 95 13.47 -17.62 -5.99
C VAL A 95 12.57 -16.40 -6.08
N VAL A 96 11.26 -16.63 -5.96
CA VAL A 96 10.28 -15.55 -5.85
C VAL A 96 9.71 -15.54 -4.42
N THR A 97 9.70 -14.38 -3.78
CA THR A 97 9.09 -14.20 -2.45
C THR A 97 7.65 -13.74 -2.59
N TYR A 98 6.75 -14.35 -1.81
CA TYR A 98 5.33 -14.01 -1.72
C TYR A 98 5.01 -13.58 -0.28
N ASP A 99 4.76 -12.29 -0.10
CA ASP A 99 4.45 -11.68 1.18
C ASP A 99 2.93 -11.66 1.40
N ILE A 100 2.45 -12.27 2.49
CA ILE A 100 1.04 -12.18 2.87
C ILE A 100 0.85 -10.95 3.76
N VAL A 101 0.15 -9.94 3.24
CA VAL A 101 -0.13 -8.68 3.91
C VAL A 101 -1.61 -8.54 4.22
N ASP A 102 -1.94 -7.69 5.20
CA ASP A 102 -3.31 -7.38 5.61
C ASP A 102 -3.43 -5.88 5.91
N GLU A 103 -4.63 -5.43 6.28
CA GLU A 103 -4.93 -4.03 6.55
C GLU A 103 -4.10 -3.42 7.69
N LEU A 104 -3.57 -4.23 8.62
CA LEU A 104 -2.66 -3.76 9.66
C LEU A 104 -1.28 -3.38 9.09
N VAL A 105 -0.89 -3.99 7.97
CA VAL A 105 0.38 -3.70 7.28
C VAL A 105 0.21 -2.64 6.20
N THR A 106 -0.88 -2.67 5.45
CA THR A 106 -1.12 -1.76 4.33
C THR A 106 -1.78 -0.45 4.74
N LEU A 107 -2.41 -0.40 5.92
CA LEU A 107 -3.22 0.73 6.42
C LEU A 107 -4.43 1.07 5.51
N TYR A 108 -4.68 0.26 4.49
CA TYR A 108 -5.76 0.43 3.52
C TYR A 108 -6.24 -0.95 3.06
N LYS A 109 -7.55 -1.07 2.85
CA LYS A 109 -8.21 -2.32 2.46
C LYS A 109 -8.69 -2.23 1.01
N PRO A 110 -7.98 -2.82 0.04
CA PRO A 110 -8.51 -2.95 -1.31
C PRO A 110 -9.70 -3.91 -1.35
N GLU A 111 -10.57 -3.77 -2.35
CA GLU A 111 -11.79 -4.56 -2.48
C GLU A 111 -11.47 -6.06 -2.60
N GLY A 112 -10.50 -6.43 -3.42
CA GLY A 112 -10.08 -7.81 -3.66
C GLY A 112 -11.20 -8.72 -4.21
N VAL A 113 -10.92 -10.01 -4.33
CA VAL A 113 -11.87 -11.04 -4.82
C VAL A 113 -11.78 -12.28 -3.93
N PRO A 114 -12.90 -12.98 -3.64
CA PRO A 114 -12.87 -14.24 -2.92
C PRO A 114 -11.87 -15.26 -3.52
N LEU A 115 -11.03 -15.85 -2.68
CA LEU A 115 -10.00 -16.82 -3.08
C LEU A 115 -10.57 -17.97 -3.92
N ALA A 116 -11.74 -18.48 -3.54
CA ALA A 116 -12.43 -19.53 -4.30
C ALA A 116 -12.77 -19.10 -5.74
N LYS A 117 -13.16 -17.83 -5.95
CA LYS A 117 -13.45 -17.29 -7.29
C LYS A 117 -12.18 -17.08 -8.10
N VAL A 118 -11.11 -16.63 -7.46
CA VAL A 118 -9.80 -16.44 -8.12
C VAL A 118 -9.27 -17.78 -8.64
N VAL A 119 -9.32 -18.81 -7.80
CA VAL A 119 -8.90 -20.16 -8.17
C VAL A 119 -9.79 -20.74 -9.27
N ALA A 120 -11.11 -20.58 -9.19
CA ALA A 120 -12.04 -21.11 -10.19
C ALA A 120 -11.86 -20.45 -11.57
N ASN A 121 -11.57 -19.15 -11.61
CA ASN A 121 -11.49 -18.40 -12.86
C ASN A 121 -10.07 -18.29 -13.42
N GLY A 122 -9.04 -18.56 -12.60
CA GLY A 122 -7.64 -18.37 -12.98
C GLY A 122 -7.26 -16.91 -13.24
N VAL A 123 -8.00 -15.96 -12.68
CA VAL A 123 -7.78 -14.51 -12.89
C VAL A 123 -7.28 -13.88 -11.60
N LEU A 124 -6.12 -13.22 -11.69
CA LEU A 124 -5.53 -12.52 -10.56
C LEU A 124 -6.32 -11.25 -10.24
N PRO A 125 -6.75 -11.07 -8.99
CA PRO A 125 -7.40 -9.83 -8.58
C PRO A 125 -6.33 -8.75 -8.44
N LEU A 126 -6.36 -7.76 -9.33
CA LEU A 126 -5.55 -6.56 -9.23
C LEU A 126 -6.37 -5.44 -8.59
N PRO A 127 -5.75 -4.56 -7.78
CA PRO A 127 -6.40 -3.34 -7.32
C PRO A 127 -6.64 -2.37 -8.48
N THR A 128 -7.52 -1.40 -8.25
CA THR A 128 -7.65 -0.22 -9.12
C THR A 128 -6.44 0.71 -8.96
N ASP A 129 -6.17 1.57 -9.95
CA ASP A 129 -5.09 2.56 -9.85
C ASP A 129 -5.29 3.44 -8.60
N THR A 130 -6.54 3.81 -8.29
CA THR A 130 -6.88 4.61 -7.09
C THR A 130 -6.47 3.91 -5.80
N GLU A 131 -6.82 2.63 -5.63
CA GLU A 131 -6.45 1.87 -4.43
C GLU A 131 -4.93 1.80 -4.26
N VAL A 132 -4.18 1.58 -5.35
CA VAL A 132 -2.71 1.52 -5.26
C VAL A 132 -2.11 2.88 -4.92
N ILE A 133 -2.63 3.97 -5.49
CA ILE A 133 -2.20 5.33 -5.15
C ILE A 133 -2.40 5.59 -3.65
N ILE A 134 -3.58 5.28 -3.10
CA ILE A 134 -3.87 5.48 -1.67
C ILE A 134 -2.93 4.63 -0.81
N MET A 135 -2.78 3.34 -1.12
CA MET A 135 -1.87 2.44 -0.41
C MET A 135 -0.43 2.97 -0.40
N LYS A 136 0.01 3.52 -1.53
CA LYS A 136 1.37 4.05 -1.69
C LYS A 136 1.58 5.34 -0.90
N LEU A 137 0.60 6.24 -0.89
CA LEU A 137 0.63 7.44 -0.04
C LEU A 137 0.69 7.08 1.44
N PHE A 138 -0.11 6.09 1.89
CA PHE A 138 -0.07 5.64 3.29
C PHE A 138 1.26 4.98 3.64
N SER A 139 1.78 4.12 2.76
CA SER A 139 3.07 3.47 2.96
C SER A 139 4.22 4.50 3.02
N ALA A 140 4.17 5.51 2.16
CA ALA A 140 5.12 6.60 2.17
C ALA A 140 5.09 7.34 3.52
N ALA A 141 3.90 7.75 3.97
CA ALA A 141 3.71 8.46 5.23
C ALA A 141 4.18 7.64 6.46
N ASP A 142 3.82 6.36 6.55
CA ASP A 142 4.24 5.46 7.65
C ASP A 142 5.77 5.28 7.69
N ARG A 143 6.41 5.19 6.52
CA ARG A 143 7.85 4.93 6.39
C ARG A 143 8.73 6.16 6.55
N LEU A 144 8.16 7.37 6.60
CA LEU A 144 8.89 8.65 6.68
C LEU A 144 9.99 8.67 7.75
N LYS A 145 9.74 8.08 8.93
CA LYS A 145 10.69 8.13 10.06
C LYS A 145 11.71 7.00 10.05
N SER A 146 11.32 5.81 9.60
CA SER A 146 12.12 4.58 9.79
C SER A 146 12.82 4.10 8.51
N ARG A 147 12.28 4.42 7.33
CA ARG A 147 12.73 3.86 6.04
C ARG A 147 12.59 4.89 4.92
N ARG A 148 13.30 6.02 5.05
CA ARG A 148 13.21 7.19 4.14
C ARG A 148 13.30 6.85 2.65
N LEU A 149 14.26 6.02 2.23
CA LEU A 149 14.39 5.63 0.82
C LEU A 149 13.18 4.87 0.30
N LYS A 150 12.59 3.98 1.12
CA LYS A 150 11.34 3.29 0.74
C LYS A 150 10.17 4.26 0.71
N ALA A 151 10.11 5.21 1.65
CA ALA A 151 9.07 6.23 1.70
C ALA A 151 9.05 7.09 0.41
N VAL A 152 10.23 7.55 -0.04
CA VAL A 152 10.37 8.25 -1.33
C VAL A 152 9.90 7.39 -2.48
N ARG A 153 10.35 6.13 -2.54
CA ARG A 153 9.97 5.22 -3.62
C ARG A 153 8.46 4.99 -3.66
N ASP A 154 7.81 4.82 -2.52
CA ASP A 154 6.36 4.65 -2.47
C ASP A 154 5.62 5.90 -2.94
N LEU A 155 6.10 7.10 -2.57
CA LEU A 155 5.53 8.33 -3.13
C LEU A 155 5.74 8.43 -4.65
N ASP A 156 6.94 8.15 -5.14
CA ASP A 156 7.24 8.18 -6.57
C ASP A 156 6.37 7.19 -7.36
N ASP A 157 6.18 5.98 -6.83
CA ASP A 157 5.26 4.97 -7.37
C ASP A 157 3.82 5.55 -7.47
N ALA A 158 3.34 6.24 -6.42
CA ALA A 158 2.02 6.89 -6.43
C ALA A 158 1.92 7.97 -7.51
N MET A 159 2.94 8.80 -7.66
CA MET A 159 2.95 9.88 -8.65
C MET A 159 3.03 9.38 -10.09
N LYS A 160 3.81 8.33 -10.34
CA LYS A 160 3.87 7.70 -11.67
C LYS A 160 2.52 7.11 -12.07
N LEU A 161 1.81 6.48 -11.12
CA LEU A 161 0.45 6.01 -11.35
C LEU A 161 -0.53 7.15 -11.61
N LEU A 162 -0.45 8.23 -10.83
CA LEU A 162 -1.27 9.44 -11.07
C LEU A 162 -1.03 10.02 -12.46
N ASN A 163 0.23 10.10 -12.90
CA ASN A 163 0.61 10.54 -14.25
C ASN A 163 -0.02 9.70 -15.34
N LEU A 164 0.07 8.37 -15.17
CA LEU A 164 -0.43 7.42 -16.13
C LEU A 164 -1.95 7.56 -16.25
N MET A 165 -2.63 7.59 -15.10
CA MET A 165 -4.08 7.75 -15.03
C MET A 165 -4.57 9.07 -15.64
N ASP A 166 -3.89 10.19 -15.39
CA ASP A 166 -4.21 11.50 -16.01
C ASP A 166 -4.08 11.46 -17.54
N LYS A 167 -2.97 10.90 -18.05
CA LYS A 167 -2.76 10.72 -19.51
C LYS A 167 -3.82 9.81 -20.15
N GLU A 168 -4.36 8.87 -19.39
CA GLU A 168 -5.44 7.98 -19.81
C GLU A 168 -6.84 8.63 -19.64
N GLY A 169 -6.93 9.86 -19.14
CA GLY A 169 -8.20 10.57 -18.90
C GLY A 169 -8.99 10.03 -17.70
N GLY A 170 -8.31 9.33 -16.78
CA GLY A 170 -8.89 8.79 -15.56
C GLY A 170 -8.99 9.84 -14.44
N SER A 171 -9.66 9.45 -13.36
CA SER A 171 -9.79 10.24 -12.14
C SER A 171 -9.65 9.36 -10.90
N ILE A 172 -9.17 9.93 -9.79
CA ILE A 172 -9.16 9.22 -8.51
C ILE A 172 -10.59 9.10 -8.02
N ASN A 173 -11.05 7.87 -7.79
CA ASN A 173 -12.38 7.60 -7.26
C ASN A 173 -12.26 7.00 -5.86
N TYR A 174 -12.46 7.84 -4.85
CA TYR A 174 -12.43 7.39 -3.47
C TYR A 174 -13.69 6.61 -3.12
N ALA A 175 -13.54 5.44 -2.49
CA ALA A 175 -14.69 4.65 -2.03
C ALA A 175 -15.47 5.41 -0.94
N THR A 176 -14.76 6.17 -0.10
CA THR A 176 -15.33 7.01 0.96
C THR A 176 -14.66 8.39 1.03
N GLU A 177 -15.31 9.38 1.66
CA GLU A 177 -14.64 10.66 1.96
C GLU A 177 -13.49 10.49 2.96
N GLY A 178 -13.57 9.47 3.83
CA GLY A 178 -12.48 9.13 4.75
C GLY A 178 -11.21 8.76 3.98
N ASP A 179 -11.35 7.95 2.93
CA ASP A 179 -10.22 7.60 2.05
C ASP A 179 -9.65 8.85 1.36
N ARG A 180 -10.52 9.76 0.90
CA ARG A 180 -10.10 11.04 0.30
C ARG A 180 -9.32 11.89 1.29
N ALA A 181 -9.86 12.11 2.49
CA ALA A 181 -9.24 12.92 3.52
C ALA A 181 -7.89 12.34 3.96
N MET A 182 -7.83 11.02 4.18
CA MET A 182 -6.60 10.33 4.56
C MET A 182 -5.55 10.37 3.44
N ALA A 183 -5.94 10.19 2.17
CA ALA A 183 -5.03 10.32 1.04
C ALA A 183 -4.47 11.74 0.93
N GLY A 184 -5.32 12.76 1.12
CA GLY A 184 -4.90 14.16 1.19
C GLY A 184 -3.90 14.41 2.33
N LEU A 185 -4.18 13.91 3.54
CA LEU A 185 -3.26 14.03 4.68
C LEU A 185 -1.92 13.34 4.43
N ALA A 186 -1.94 12.12 3.90
CA ALA A 186 -0.73 11.37 3.58
C ALA A 186 0.11 12.14 2.53
N PHE A 187 -0.53 12.69 1.51
CA PHE A 187 0.11 13.52 0.50
C PHE A 187 0.75 14.79 1.12
N GLU A 188 -0.01 15.59 1.87
CA GLU A 188 0.48 16.83 2.49
C GLU A 188 1.63 16.58 3.48
N SER A 189 1.54 15.48 4.24
CA SER A 189 2.57 15.08 5.21
C SER A 189 3.92 14.80 4.54
N PHE A 190 3.90 14.33 3.28
CA PHE A 190 5.10 14.06 2.51
C PHE A 190 5.55 15.29 1.73
N TYR A 191 4.62 15.99 1.06
CA TYR A 191 4.92 17.11 0.18
C TYR A 191 5.74 18.21 0.89
N SER A 192 5.35 18.56 2.12
CA SER A 192 6.08 19.53 2.95
C SER A 192 7.56 19.17 3.19
N LYS A 193 7.91 17.88 3.07
CA LYS A 193 9.26 17.34 3.26
C LYS A 193 9.93 16.89 1.97
N TYR A 194 9.22 16.96 0.83
CA TYR A 194 9.71 16.45 -0.46
C TYR A 194 11.03 17.10 -0.87
N ALA A 195 11.17 18.42 -0.70
CA ALA A 195 12.40 19.14 -1.04
C ALA A 195 13.59 18.73 -0.16
N GLU A 196 13.35 18.34 1.10
CA GLU A 196 14.38 17.78 1.99
C GLU A 196 14.76 16.36 1.54
N PHE A 197 13.77 15.52 1.21
CA PHE A 197 14.01 14.16 0.76
C PHE A 197 14.71 14.09 -0.59
N LYS A 198 14.36 14.98 -1.53
CA LYS A 198 15.05 15.13 -2.81
C LYS A 198 16.55 15.34 -2.64
N LYS A 199 16.96 16.12 -1.62
CA LYS A 199 18.38 16.36 -1.30
C LYS A 199 19.06 15.17 -0.61
N ALA A 200 18.30 14.28 0.01
CA ALA A 200 18.81 13.11 0.72
C ALA A 200 18.90 11.85 -0.16
N LEU A 201 18.42 11.92 -1.40
CA LEU A 201 18.53 10.82 -2.36
C LEU A 201 19.89 10.87 -3.06
N PRO A 202 20.49 9.71 -3.37
CA PRO A 202 21.66 9.67 -4.24
C PRO A 202 21.30 10.29 -5.60
N GLU A 203 22.11 11.23 -6.09
CA GLU A 203 21.91 11.88 -7.40
C GLU A 203 21.89 10.85 -8.56
N ASP A 204 22.47 9.68 -8.31
CA ASP A 204 22.66 8.60 -9.29
C ASP A 204 21.61 7.48 -9.16
N ASP A 205 20.61 7.59 -8.27
CA ASP A 205 19.61 6.53 -8.11
C ASP A 205 18.65 6.54 -9.33
N PRO A 206 18.67 5.51 -10.20
CA PRO A 206 17.78 5.44 -11.37
C PRO A 206 16.29 5.34 -10.99
N ALA A 207 15.96 5.12 -9.73
CA ALA A 207 14.60 5.19 -9.20
C ALA A 207 14.17 6.62 -8.78
N ALA A 208 15.08 7.59 -8.73
CA ALA A 208 14.77 8.97 -8.38
C ALA A 208 14.17 9.72 -9.58
N PHE A 209 12.90 9.48 -9.88
CA PHE A 209 12.15 10.40 -10.73
C PHE A 209 11.78 11.63 -9.89
N LEU A 210 12.53 12.70 -10.11
CA LEU A 210 12.39 13.93 -9.33
C LEU A 210 11.49 14.91 -10.07
N TRP A 211 10.18 14.71 -9.90
CA TRP A 211 9.14 15.64 -10.30
C TRP A 211 9.45 17.08 -9.85
N THR A 212 9.23 18.03 -10.74
CA THR A 212 9.34 19.48 -10.49
C THR A 212 8.16 19.97 -9.65
N GLU A 213 8.36 21.03 -8.88
CA GLU A 213 7.31 21.63 -8.05
C GLU A 213 6.06 22.03 -8.88
N GLU A 214 6.26 22.37 -10.14
CA GLU A 214 5.23 22.68 -11.13
C GLU A 214 4.45 21.44 -11.57
N GLU A 215 5.13 20.31 -11.80
CA GLU A 215 4.47 19.03 -12.06
C GLU A 215 3.70 18.55 -10.83
N TRP A 216 4.14 18.90 -9.61
CA TRP A 216 3.38 18.68 -8.38
C TRP A 216 2.15 19.60 -8.26
N LYS A 217 2.31 20.91 -8.50
CA LYS A 217 1.27 21.93 -8.36
C LYS A 217 0.17 21.84 -9.42
N LEU A 218 0.48 21.31 -10.61
CA LEU A 218 -0.51 21.08 -11.67
C LEU A 218 -1.61 20.11 -11.21
N TYR A 219 -1.24 19.13 -10.38
CA TYR A 219 -2.17 18.13 -9.83
C TYR A 219 -2.98 18.66 -8.62
N ILE A 220 -2.44 19.57 -7.82
CA ILE A 220 -3.20 20.22 -6.72
C ILE A 220 -4.23 21.23 -7.29
N LYS A 221 -4.00 21.75 -8.51
CA LYS A 221 -4.94 22.67 -9.16
C LYS A 221 -6.26 22.04 -9.62
N THR A 222 -6.46 20.73 -9.48
CA THR A 222 -7.80 20.12 -9.59
C THR A 222 -8.65 20.24 -8.32
N ASP A 223 -8.17 20.87 -7.24
CA ASP A 223 -9.03 21.20 -6.10
C ASP A 223 -8.60 22.51 -5.42
N GLN A 224 -8.94 23.64 -6.04
CA GLN A 224 -8.89 24.92 -5.33
C GLN A 224 -9.94 24.94 -4.22
N GLY A 225 -9.52 24.68 -2.98
CA GLY A 225 -10.20 25.10 -1.76
C GLY A 225 -11.25 24.13 -1.21
N GLY A 226 -10.83 22.95 -0.78
CA GLY A 226 -11.70 22.06 0.00
C GLY A 226 -11.70 22.41 1.48
N THR A 227 -12.71 23.11 1.97
CA THR A 227 -13.06 23.08 3.40
C THR A 227 -13.43 21.64 3.75
N ILE A 228 -12.76 21.02 4.73
CA ILE A 228 -13.20 19.71 5.25
C ILE A 228 -14.60 19.88 5.82
N THR A 229 -15.60 19.16 5.33
CA THR A 229 -16.95 19.14 5.90
C THR A 229 -17.36 17.71 6.19
N TYR A 230 -17.73 17.43 7.43
CA TYR A 230 -18.19 16.12 7.86
C TYR A 230 -19.65 15.89 7.45
N LYS A 231 -19.99 14.72 6.91
CA LYS A 231 -21.38 14.38 6.57
C LYS A 231 -22.18 13.99 7.81
N ASN A 232 -21.51 13.50 8.86
CA ASN A 232 -22.12 13.12 10.13
C ASN A 232 -21.09 13.05 11.27
N ASP A 233 -21.57 12.89 12.50
CA ASP A 233 -20.73 12.82 13.70
C ASP A 233 -19.83 11.57 13.75
N ALA A 234 -20.18 10.48 13.06
CA ALA A 234 -19.36 9.28 13.03
C ALA A 234 -18.08 9.48 12.21
N GLU A 235 -18.16 10.20 11.09
CA GLU A 235 -16.99 10.58 10.29
C GLU A 235 -16.07 11.53 11.06
N LYS A 236 -16.63 12.53 11.73
CA LYS A 236 -15.86 13.43 12.59
C LYS A 236 -15.12 12.65 13.68
N LYS A 237 -15.78 11.66 14.28
CA LYS A 237 -15.21 10.81 15.33
C LYS A 237 -14.11 9.87 14.81
N MET A 238 -14.19 9.38 13.57
CA MET A 238 -13.11 8.59 12.96
C MET A 238 -11.86 9.45 12.70
N VAL A 239 -12.03 10.67 12.21
CA VAL A 239 -10.92 11.61 12.02
C VAL A 239 -10.32 12.02 13.36
N GLU A 240 -11.15 12.22 14.38
CA GLU A 240 -10.72 12.47 15.76
C GLU A 240 -9.91 11.29 16.33
N MET A 241 -10.37 10.05 16.11
CA MET A 241 -9.64 8.84 16.53
C MET A 241 -8.30 8.70 15.79
N ALA A 242 -8.25 8.96 14.49
CA ALA A 242 -7.03 8.93 13.70
C ALA A 242 -6.04 10.01 14.16
N PHE A 243 -6.54 11.23 14.41
CA PHE A 243 -5.76 12.31 15.00
C PHE A 243 -5.20 11.92 16.38
N ASN A 244 -6.05 11.41 17.28
CA ASN A 244 -5.63 10.99 18.61
C ASN A 244 -4.63 9.82 18.60
N ALA A 245 -4.69 8.95 17.59
CA ALA A 245 -3.73 7.86 17.42
C ALA A 245 -2.39 8.34 16.85
N PHE A 246 -2.42 9.33 15.94
CA PHE A 246 -1.25 9.78 15.19
C PHE A 246 -0.51 10.95 15.85
N TYR A 247 -1.24 11.95 16.34
CA TYR A 247 -0.68 13.21 16.84
C TYR A 247 0.30 13.05 18.00
N PRO A 248 0.07 12.20 19.02
CA PRO A 248 1.06 11.99 20.08
C PRO A 248 2.42 11.54 19.53
N ARG A 249 2.43 10.62 18.55
CA ARG A 249 3.65 10.14 17.90
C ARG A 249 4.27 11.19 16.98
N PHE A 250 3.47 12.09 16.42
CA PHE A 250 3.95 13.23 15.66
C PHE A 250 4.68 14.23 16.57
N LYS A 251 4.05 14.63 17.68
CA LYS A 251 4.60 15.54 18.70
C LYS A 251 5.90 15.03 19.31
N GLU A 252 5.95 13.75 19.70
CA GLU A 252 7.19 13.12 20.19
C GLU A 252 8.37 13.25 19.21
N ALA A 253 8.08 13.21 17.90
CA ALA A 253 9.10 13.39 16.89
C ALA A 253 9.48 14.87 16.67
N GLU A 254 8.56 15.81 16.84
CA GLU A 254 8.88 17.25 16.84
C GLU A 254 9.79 17.62 18.01
N GLU A 255 9.50 17.09 19.20
CA GLU A 255 10.29 17.27 20.41
C GLU A 255 11.71 16.67 20.25
N ALA A 256 11.81 15.46 19.71
CA ALA A 256 13.10 14.84 19.41
C ALA A 256 13.94 15.62 18.37
N LEU A 257 13.28 16.42 17.53
CA LEU A 257 13.92 17.26 16.51
C LEU A 257 14.15 18.70 16.97
N GLY A 258 13.69 19.08 18.17
CA GLY A 258 13.79 20.44 18.69
C GLY A 258 13.06 21.49 17.84
N LYS A 259 12.04 21.08 17.06
CA LYS A 259 11.32 21.96 16.14
C LYS A 259 9.85 21.61 16.08
N THR A 260 9.00 22.60 16.33
CA THR A 260 7.56 22.53 16.08
C THR A 260 7.26 22.86 14.61
N ILE A 261 6.66 21.91 13.90
CA ILE A 261 6.26 21.98 12.50
C ILE A 261 4.80 22.47 12.42
N MET A 262 3.92 21.98 13.29
CA MET A 262 2.52 22.43 13.39
C MET A 262 1.98 22.16 14.79
N SER A 263 1.34 23.16 15.41
CA SER A 263 0.78 22.99 16.76
C SER A 263 -0.43 22.05 16.78
N GLU A 264 -0.79 21.56 17.97
CA GLU A 264 -1.97 20.69 18.15
C GLU A 264 -3.23 21.43 17.73
N GLU A 265 -3.27 22.71 18.08
CA GLU A 265 -4.35 23.64 17.80
C GLU A 265 -4.48 23.91 16.30
N ASP A 266 -3.36 24.07 15.59
CA ASP A 266 -3.37 24.24 14.13
C ASP A 266 -3.82 22.97 13.42
N TRP A 267 -3.40 21.79 13.91
CA TRP A 267 -3.87 20.50 13.40
C TRP A 267 -5.38 20.32 13.63
N LYS A 268 -5.85 20.61 14.84
CA LYS A 268 -7.27 20.54 15.19
C LYS A 268 -8.10 21.53 14.37
N ALA A 269 -7.59 22.75 14.17
CA ALA A 269 -8.22 23.75 13.33
C ALA A 269 -8.28 23.32 11.86
N TYR A 270 -7.19 22.77 11.31
CA TYR A 270 -7.12 22.25 9.95
C TYR A 270 -8.10 21.09 9.75
N LEU A 271 -8.18 20.18 10.71
CA LEU A 271 -9.12 19.07 10.70
C LEU A 271 -10.53 19.46 11.13
N GLN A 272 -10.81 20.69 11.57
CA GLN A 272 -12.09 21.06 12.21
C GLN A 272 -12.52 20.13 13.37
N LEU A 273 -11.53 19.63 14.10
CA LEU A 273 -11.70 18.96 15.38
C LEU A 273 -11.73 20.07 16.44
N ASN A 274 -12.87 20.28 17.09
CA ASN A 274 -12.99 21.23 18.19
C ASN A 274 -12.69 20.52 19.50
#